data_AF-A0A7W0TQU2-F1
#
_entry.id   AF-A0A7W0TQU2-F1
#
_cell.length_a   1.000
_cell.length_b   1.000
_cell.length_c   1.000
_cell.angle_alpha   90.00
_cell.angle_beta   90.00
_cell.angle_gamma   90.00
#
_symmetry.space_group_name_H-M   'P 1'
#
loop_
_entity.id
_entity.type
_entity.pdbx_description
1 polymer ?
#
loop_
_entity_poly.entity_id
_entity_poly.type
_entity_poly.pdbx_seq_one_letter_code
_entity_poly.pdbx_strand_id
1 'polypeptide(L)'
;MHVVGAVRRPGLYRLREGARVADALRRAGGPTRRAELTLVNLAAPIADGTQVVVPERVPISEHGAAAAGSSAPAGPVHLNQASFEQLDSLPGIGPVTAQKILDYRQKHGAFSSVDDLDGIPGIGPARLEQLREVAAP
;
A
#
# COMPACT_ATOMS: atom_id res chain seq x y z
N MET A 1 -8.33 3.74 -30.17
CA MET A 1 -7.71 4.00 -28.85
C MET A 1 -8.65 4.75 -27.93
N HIS A 2 -8.63 4.43 -26.64
CA HIS A 2 -9.52 4.97 -25.62
C HIS A 2 -8.70 5.70 -24.55
N VAL A 3 -9.04 6.94 -24.22
CA VAL A 3 -8.38 7.71 -23.16
C VAL A 3 -9.37 7.92 -22.02
N VAL A 4 -8.99 7.51 -20.80
CA VAL A 4 -9.82 7.59 -19.60
C VAL A 4 -9.03 8.09 -18.40
N GLY A 5 -9.73 8.48 -17.33
CA GLY A 5 -9.13 8.97 -16.08
C GLY A 5 -9.02 10.50 -16.04
N ALA A 6 -7.96 11.02 -15.41
CA ALA A 6 -7.71 12.43 -15.15
C ALA A 6 -7.32 13.24 -16.41
N VAL A 7 -8.17 13.23 -17.43
CA VAL A 7 -8.04 14.02 -18.67
C VAL A 7 -9.27 14.90 -18.86
N ARG A 8 -9.12 16.02 -19.58
CA ARG A 8 -10.23 16.97 -19.75
C ARG A 8 -11.41 16.41 -20.55
N ARG A 9 -11.12 15.59 -21.56
CA ARG A 9 -12.12 14.99 -22.45
C ARG A 9 -11.81 13.50 -22.60
N PRO A 10 -12.25 12.64 -21.67
CA PRO A 10 -12.15 11.20 -21.85
C PRO A 10 -12.99 10.75 -23.04
N GLY A 11 -12.56 9.70 -23.74
CA GLY A 11 -13.26 9.18 -24.91
C GLY A 11 -12.37 8.49 -25.92
N LEU A 12 -12.97 8.11 -27.05
CA LEU A 12 -12.29 7.46 -28.16
C LEU A 12 -11.65 8.51 -29.07
N TYR A 13 -10.39 8.27 -29.42
CA TYR A 13 -9.63 9.13 -30.32
C TYR A 13 -9.03 8.31 -31.45
N ARG A 14 -8.79 8.99 -32.58
CA ARG A 14 -8.05 8.42 -33.71
C ARG A 14 -6.74 9.21 -33.84
N LEU A 15 -5.62 8.53 -33.67
CA LEU A 15 -4.28 9.08 -33.90
C LEU A 15 -3.71 8.57 -35.21
N ARG A 16 -2.64 9.23 -35.69
CA ARG A 16 -1.84 8.73 -36.81
C ARG A 16 -0.97 7.57 -36.33
N GLU A 17 -0.56 6.73 -37.26
CA GLU A 17 0.40 5.66 -37.00
C GLU A 17 1.72 6.26 -36.45
N GLY A 18 2.30 5.62 -35.43
CA GLY A 18 3.50 6.10 -34.74
C GLY A 18 3.28 7.17 -33.65
N ALA A 19 2.02 7.50 -33.34
CA ALA A 19 1.72 8.46 -32.28
C ALA A 19 1.99 7.89 -30.88
N ARG A 20 2.30 8.77 -29.92
CA ARG A 20 2.65 8.42 -28.54
C ARG A 20 1.55 8.76 -27.56
N VAL A 21 1.69 8.29 -26.32
CA VAL A 21 0.77 8.61 -25.20
C VAL A 21 0.63 10.11 -24.97
N ALA A 22 1.70 10.88 -25.13
CA ALA A 22 1.65 12.34 -25.08
C ALA A 22 0.69 12.95 -26.13
N ASP A 23 0.63 12.40 -27.34
CA ASP A 23 -0.26 12.87 -28.40
C ASP A 23 -1.72 12.56 -28.09
N ALA A 24 -1.98 11.41 -27.48
CA ALA A 24 -3.32 11.03 -27.00
C ALA A 24 -3.83 11.99 -25.94
N LEU A 25 -2.99 12.31 -24.96
CA LEU A 25 -3.29 13.27 -23.91
C LEU A 25 -3.60 14.65 -24.48
N ARG A 26 -2.79 15.14 -25.43
CA ARG A 26 -3.02 16.42 -26.09
C ARG A 26 -4.36 16.46 -26.81
N ARG A 27 -4.73 15.37 -27.49
CA ARG A 27 -6.02 15.23 -28.20
C ARG A 27 -7.21 15.15 -27.24
N ALA A 28 -7.01 14.56 -26.06
CA ALA A 28 -7.97 14.55 -24.95
C ALA A 28 -8.09 15.90 -24.20
N GLY A 29 -7.52 16.98 -24.73
CA GLY A 29 -7.53 18.31 -24.11
C GLY A 29 -6.50 18.49 -22.99
N GLY A 30 -5.56 17.55 -22.88
CA GLY A 30 -4.53 17.52 -21.85
C GLY A 30 -4.98 16.90 -20.53
N PRO A 31 -4.01 16.66 -19.63
CA PRO A 31 -4.29 16.21 -18.28
C PRO A 31 -5.04 17.27 -17.46
N THR A 32 -5.83 16.82 -16.49
CA THR A 32 -6.42 17.72 -15.49
C THR A 32 -5.38 18.11 -14.44
N ARG A 33 -5.70 19.09 -13.57
CA ARG A 33 -4.80 19.48 -12.45
C ARG A 33 -4.57 18.35 -11.45
N ARG A 34 -5.48 17.37 -11.44
CA ARG A 34 -5.41 16.19 -10.58
C ARG A 34 -4.78 15.02 -11.31
N ALA A 35 -4.18 15.17 -12.49
CA ALA A 35 -3.57 14.04 -13.19
C ALA A 35 -2.19 13.71 -12.63
N GLU A 36 -1.91 12.42 -12.44
CA GLU A 36 -0.58 11.94 -12.07
C GLU A 36 0.18 11.43 -13.31
N LEU A 37 0.86 12.34 -13.99
CA LEU A 37 1.60 12.03 -15.22
C LEU A 37 2.88 11.24 -14.96
N THR A 38 3.43 11.28 -13.75
CA THR A 38 4.69 10.59 -13.39
C THR A 38 4.54 9.07 -13.52
N LEU A 39 3.32 8.56 -13.33
CA LEU A 39 2.99 7.13 -13.45
C LEU A 39 2.68 6.69 -14.88
N VAL A 40 2.66 7.61 -15.85
CA VAL A 40 2.30 7.34 -17.23
C VAL A 40 3.52 7.47 -18.12
N ASN A 41 3.84 6.41 -18.89
CA ASN A 41 4.89 6.48 -19.90
C ASN A 41 4.42 7.31 -21.12
N LEU A 42 4.64 8.62 -21.06
CA LEU A 42 4.26 9.58 -22.11
C LEU A 42 4.90 9.30 -23.48
N ALA A 43 6.04 8.63 -23.48
CA ALA A 43 6.78 8.29 -24.69
C ALA A 43 6.35 6.95 -25.30
N ALA A 44 5.52 6.14 -24.64
CA ALA A 44 5.12 4.85 -25.16
C ALA A 44 4.38 5.00 -26.52
N PRO A 45 4.68 4.14 -27.52
CA PRO A 45 3.94 4.10 -28.77
C PRO A 45 2.52 3.59 -28.52
N ILE A 46 1.55 4.14 -29.26
CA ILE A 46 0.16 3.70 -29.18
C ILE A 46 -0.17 2.81 -30.37
N ALA A 47 -0.67 1.61 -30.06
CA ALA A 47 -1.28 0.71 -31.03
C ALA A 47 -2.80 0.90 -31.09
N ASP A 48 -3.44 0.43 -32.16
CA ASP A 48 -4.90 0.41 -32.20
C ASP A 48 -5.48 -0.53 -31.12
N GLY A 49 -6.68 -0.23 -30.65
CA GLY A 49 -7.27 -0.92 -29.50
C GLY A 49 -6.67 -0.58 -28.13
N THR A 50 -5.58 0.20 -28.06
CA THR A 50 -4.95 0.57 -26.79
C THR A 50 -5.85 1.47 -25.94
N GLN A 51 -5.90 1.17 -24.63
CA GLN A 51 -6.51 2.03 -23.61
C GLN A 51 -5.43 2.74 -22.80
N VAL A 52 -5.52 4.07 -22.73
CA VAL A 52 -4.66 4.94 -21.94
C VAL A 52 -5.44 5.40 -20.73
N VAL A 53 -5.03 4.93 -19.55
CA VAL A 53 -5.60 5.33 -18.26
C VAL A 53 -4.68 6.36 -17.64
N VAL A 54 -5.20 7.54 -17.35
CA VAL A 54 -4.46 8.60 -16.67
C VAL A 54 -4.90 8.61 -15.22
N PRO A 55 -4.05 8.16 -14.27
CA PRO A 55 -4.43 8.11 -12.87
C PRO A 55 -4.64 9.52 -12.34
N GLU A 56 -5.55 9.65 -11.38
CA GLU A 56 -5.61 10.85 -10.58
C GLU A 56 -4.46 10.83 -9.56
N ARG A 57 -3.85 11.98 -9.33
CA ARG A 57 -3.05 12.31 -8.15
C ARG A 57 -3.99 12.13 -6.97
N VAL A 58 -3.87 10.97 -6.34
CA VAL A 58 -4.50 10.72 -5.06
C VAL A 58 -3.85 11.73 -4.11
N PRO A 59 -4.60 12.72 -3.58
CA PRO A 59 -4.07 13.47 -2.46
C PRO A 59 -3.80 12.41 -1.41
N ILE A 60 -2.54 12.27 -1.02
CA ILE A 60 -2.20 11.64 0.25
C ILE A 60 -2.83 12.52 1.35
N SER A 61 -4.14 12.40 1.53
CA SER A 61 -4.68 12.43 2.87
C SER A 61 -3.89 11.35 3.60
N GLU A 62 -3.31 11.69 4.75
CA GLU A 62 -2.48 10.79 5.56
C GLU A 62 -3.24 9.58 6.13
N HIS A 63 -4.16 8.99 5.38
CA HIS A 63 -4.94 7.84 5.75
C HIS A 63 -5.19 6.99 4.50
N GLY A 64 -4.29 6.02 4.28
CA GLY A 64 -4.58 4.80 3.54
C GLY A 64 -3.99 4.69 2.14
N ALA A 65 -2.71 4.36 2.04
CA ALA A 65 -2.16 3.64 0.89
C ALA A 65 -1.18 2.56 1.39
N ALA A 66 -1.65 1.32 1.38
CA ALA A 66 -0.80 0.15 1.50
C ALA A 66 0.11 0.06 0.26
N ALA A 67 1.39 0.36 0.45
CA ALA A 67 2.50 -0.25 -0.27
C ALA A 67 3.81 0.10 0.46
N ALA A 68 4.42 -0.93 1.05
CA ALA A 68 5.84 -1.05 1.36
C ALA A 68 6.53 0.22 1.87
N GLY A 69 6.51 0.42 3.18
CA GLY A 69 7.30 1.45 3.82
C GLY A 69 7.31 1.26 5.31
N SER A 70 8.45 0.81 5.82
CA SER A 70 8.87 1.02 7.19
C SER A 70 8.51 2.44 7.63
N SER A 71 7.51 2.56 8.47
CA SER A 71 7.17 3.75 9.22
C SER A 71 6.61 3.21 10.51
N ALA A 72 7.48 3.19 11.53
CA ALA A 72 7.09 2.89 12.88
C ALA A 72 5.79 3.68 13.19
N PRO A 73 4.69 3.02 13.55
CA PRO A 73 3.48 3.73 13.89
C PRO A 73 3.77 4.53 15.17
N ALA A 74 3.44 5.82 15.18
CA ALA A 74 3.32 6.60 16.41
C ALA A 74 2.04 6.19 17.18
N GLY A 75 1.79 4.88 17.26
CA GLY A 75 0.61 4.24 17.80
C GLY A 75 0.84 2.73 17.96
N PRO A 76 0.03 2.04 18.77
CA PRO A 76 0.25 0.64 19.08
C PRO A 76 0.16 -0.26 17.83
N VAL A 77 1.08 -1.23 17.74
CA VAL A 77 1.12 -2.25 16.68
C VAL A 77 -0.03 -3.24 16.88
N HIS A 78 -0.92 -3.35 15.88
CA HIS A 78 -2.04 -4.29 15.91
C HIS A 78 -1.59 -5.73 15.64
N LEU A 79 -1.63 -6.61 16.63
CA LEU A 79 -1.15 -8.00 16.54
C LEU A 79 -1.87 -8.80 15.45
N ASN A 80 -3.16 -8.56 15.25
CA ASN A 80 -3.96 -9.26 14.23
C ASN A 80 -3.66 -8.84 12.79
N GLN A 81 -3.18 -7.60 12.59
CA GLN A 81 -2.90 -7.05 11.26
C GLN A 81 -1.42 -6.82 10.99
N ALA A 82 -0.57 -6.93 12.02
CA ALA A 82 0.84 -6.65 11.92
C ALA A 82 1.53 -7.60 10.94
N SER A 83 2.42 -7.02 10.15
CA SER A 83 3.38 -7.72 9.32
C SER A 83 4.56 -8.20 10.15
N PHE A 84 5.36 -9.11 9.58
CA PHE A 84 6.58 -9.60 10.21
C PHE A 84 7.51 -8.47 10.66
N GLU A 85 7.75 -7.48 9.81
CA GLU A 85 8.63 -6.34 10.12
C GLU A 85 8.06 -5.45 11.23
N GLN A 86 6.73 -5.31 11.31
CA GLN A 86 6.10 -4.54 12.38
C GLN A 86 6.24 -5.25 13.73
N LEU A 87 6.11 -6.58 13.75
CA LEU A 87 6.34 -7.38 14.94
C LEU A 87 7.81 -7.38 15.35
N ASP A 88 8.74 -7.50 14.40
CA ASP A 88 10.19 -7.43 14.64
C ASP A 88 10.64 -6.05 15.15
N SER A 89 9.92 -4.99 14.80
CA SER A 89 10.20 -3.63 15.30
C SER A 89 9.81 -3.42 16.77
N LEU A 90 9.11 -4.38 17.40
CA LEU A 90 8.68 -4.26 18.78
C LEU A 90 9.84 -4.49 19.76
N PRO A 91 9.91 -3.70 20.85
CA PRO A 91 10.99 -3.82 21.83
C PRO A 91 11.00 -5.21 22.45
N GLY A 92 12.12 -5.93 22.28
CA GLY A 92 12.29 -7.28 22.82
C GLY A 92 11.63 -8.41 22.00
N ILE A 93 11.02 -8.09 20.86
CA ILE A 93 10.63 -9.06 19.83
C ILE A 93 11.72 -9.09 18.78
N GLY A 94 12.31 -10.26 18.57
CA GLY A 94 13.22 -10.49 17.45
C GLY A 94 12.57 -11.36 16.38
N PRO A 95 13.29 -11.67 15.29
CA PRO A 95 12.72 -12.31 14.11
C PRO A 95 12.14 -13.70 14.41
N VAL A 96 12.73 -14.43 15.35
CA VAL A 96 12.24 -15.74 15.81
C VAL A 96 10.90 -15.61 16.55
N THR A 97 10.74 -14.59 17.38
CA THR A 97 9.51 -14.35 18.14
C THR A 97 8.42 -13.76 17.24
N ALA A 98 8.77 -12.83 16.35
CA ALA A 98 7.87 -12.28 15.34
C ALA A 98 7.26 -13.39 14.46
N GLN A 99 8.09 -14.33 14.01
CA GLN A 99 7.60 -15.49 13.25
C GLN A 99 6.61 -16.34 14.07
N LYS A 100 6.94 -16.63 15.34
CA LYS A 100 6.05 -17.39 16.23
C LYS A 100 4.70 -16.70 16.45
N ILE A 101 4.65 -15.38 16.51
CA ILE A 101 3.39 -14.62 16.63
C ILE A 101 2.52 -14.84 15.38
N LEU A 102 3.12 -14.79 14.18
CA LEU A 102 2.40 -15.07 12.93
C LEU A 102 1.91 -16.52 12.83
N ASP A 103 2.74 -17.47 13.27
CA ASP A 103 2.38 -18.89 13.33
C ASP A 103 1.27 -19.15 14.36
N TYR A 104 1.34 -18.51 15.53
CA TYR A 104 0.32 -18.60 16.56
C TYR A 104 -1.01 -18.07 16.03
N ARG A 105 -1.01 -16.91 15.37
CA ARG A 105 -2.19 -16.32 14.73
C ARG A 105 -2.84 -17.26 13.70
N GLN A 106 -2.04 -17.97 12.93
CA GLN A 106 -2.55 -18.94 11.94
C GLN A 106 -3.16 -20.20 12.57
N LYS A 107 -2.62 -20.66 13.71
CA LYS A 107 -3.05 -21.89 14.37
C LYS A 107 -4.19 -21.69 15.37
N HIS A 108 -4.15 -20.60 16.13
CA HIS A 108 -5.09 -20.30 17.21
C HIS A 108 -6.16 -19.27 16.79
N GLY A 109 -5.96 -18.58 15.67
CA GLY A 109 -6.84 -17.51 15.21
C GLY A 109 -6.39 -16.13 15.70
N ALA A 110 -7.31 -15.17 15.67
CA ALA A 110 -7.02 -13.80 16.09
C ALA A 110 -6.72 -13.71 17.60
N PHE A 111 -5.77 -12.84 17.96
CA PHE A 111 -5.50 -12.45 19.35
C PHE A 111 -6.69 -11.63 19.87
N SER A 112 -7.24 -12.01 21.02
CA SER A 112 -8.32 -11.28 21.67
C SER A 112 -7.78 -10.18 22.59
N SER A 113 -6.60 -10.43 23.17
CA SER A 113 -5.91 -9.51 24.06
C SER A 113 -4.40 -9.57 23.84
N VAL A 114 -3.66 -8.55 24.32
CA VAL A 114 -2.19 -8.58 24.30
C VAL A 114 -1.65 -9.72 25.19
N ASP A 115 -2.36 -10.09 26.26
CA ASP A 115 -2.01 -11.20 27.14
C ASP A 115 -1.91 -12.56 26.45
N ASP A 116 -2.58 -12.74 25.30
CA ASP A 116 -2.48 -13.98 24.51
C ASP A 116 -1.05 -14.21 23.98
N LEU A 117 -0.21 -13.18 23.95
CA LEU A 117 1.22 -13.30 23.63
C LEU A 117 2.02 -14.09 24.68
N ASP A 118 1.54 -14.22 25.91
CA ASP A 118 2.18 -15.04 26.96
C ASP A 118 2.26 -16.53 26.55
N GLY A 119 1.29 -17.00 25.76
CA GLY A 119 1.30 -18.35 25.19
C GLY A 119 2.44 -18.61 24.19
N ILE A 120 3.21 -17.60 23.82
CA ILE A 120 4.28 -17.71 22.82
C ILE A 120 5.64 -17.91 23.52
N PRO A 121 6.31 -19.06 23.29
CA PRO A 121 7.59 -19.33 23.92
C PRO A 121 8.65 -18.31 23.50
N GLY A 122 9.10 -17.50 24.46
CA GLY A 122 10.06 -16.41 24.26
C GLY A 122 9.52 -15.03 24.66
N ILE A 123 8.21 -14.91 24.90
CA ILE A 123 7.59 -13.74 25.52
C ILE A 123 7.48 -14.05 27.01
N GLY A 124 8.11 -13.22 27.84
CA GLY A 124 8.06 -13.34 29.30
C GLY A 124 7.32 -12.14 29.90
N PRO A 125 7.03 -12.14 31.21
CA PRO A 125 6.20 -11.12 31.85
C PRO A 125 6.77 -9.71 31.65
N ALA A 126 8.09 -9.55 31.74
CA ALA A 126 8.76 -8.27 31.50
C ALA A 126 8.61 -7.74 30.06
N ARG A 127 8.54 -8.64 29.07
CA ARG A 127 8.32 -8.26 27.65
C ARG A 127 6.85 -7.97 27.39
N LEU A 128 5.95 -8.78 27.95
CA LEU A 128 4.51 -8.57 27.84
C LEU A 128 4.11 -7.18 28.35
N GLU A 129 4.69 -6.76 29.48
CA GLU A 129 4.52 -5.44 30.11
C GLU A 129 4.93 -4.27 29.19
N GLN A 130 5.96 -4.47 28.37
CA GLN A 130 6.40 -3.48 27.37
C GLN A 130 5.48 -3.49 26.16
N LEU A 131 5.10 -4.69 25.71
CA LEU A 131 4.25 -4.87 24.54
C LEU A 131 2.85 -4.28 24.75
N ARG A 132 2.25 -4.37 25.94
CA ARG A 132 0.95 -3.74 26.21
C ARG A 132 0.93 -2.21 26.03
N GLU A 133 2.08 -1.54 26.13
CA GLU A 133 2.16 -0.09 25.91
C GLU A 133 2.25 0.27 24.42
N VAL A 134 2.74 -0.65 23.59
CA VAL A 134 3.06 -0.42 22.18
C VAL A 134 2.37 -1.39 21.21
N ALA A 135 1.49 -2.25 21.70
CA ALA A 135 0.76 -3.24 20.92
C ALA A 135 -0.71 -3.30 21.35
N ALA A 136 -1.57 -3.58 20.38
CA ALA A 136 -3.01 -3.74 20.56
C ALA A 136 -3.45 -5.04 19.87
N PRO A 137 -4.55 -5.68 20.30
CA PRO A 137 -5.13 -6.81 19.57
C PRO A 137 -5.43 -6.42 18.10
#